data_AF-A0A6J4XYX2-F1
#
_entry.id   AF-A0A6J4XYX2-F1
#
_cell.length_a   1.000
_cell.length_b   1.000
_cell.length_c   1.000
_cell.angle_alpha   90.00
_cell.angle_beta   90.00
_cell.angle_gamma   90.00
#
_symmetry.space_group_name_H-M   'P 1'
#
loop_
_entity.id
_entity.type
_entity.pdbx_description
1 polymer ?
#
loop_
_entity_poly.entity_id
_entity_poly.type
_entity_poly.pdbx_seq_one_letter_code
_entity_poly.pdbx_strand_id
1 'polypeptide(L)'
;MEKQMVQCEDGRRRQARIHGVPKQEGDFKIWPAGVRLKGKHVSGEAWYSYKTKTWYFLADPSGKHAHLMERLNTQLKEDSIKQYKDQLKALASRLTVEQKKIAQHRAARDAINAEIEEIKAKIGQLESGAPLESDRPLEYSRHVRRQ
;
A
#
# COMPACT_ATOMS: atom_id res chain seq x y z
N MET A 1 -8.61 -34.19 -31.54
CA MET A 1 -8.15 -33.73 -30.21
C MET A 1 -7.37 -32.45 -30.43
N GLU A 2 -7.92 -31.33 -29.98
CA GLU A 2 -7.34 -30.01 -30.21
C GLU A 2 -6.60 -29.54 -28.95
N LYS A 3 -5.54 -28.74 -29.10
CA LYS A 3 -4.81 -28.18 -27.98
C LYS A 3 -5.04 -26.68 -27.94
N GLN A 4 -5.49 -26.15 -26.81
CA GLN A 4 -5.75 -24.72 -26.63
C GLN A 4 -5.03 -24.16 -25.41
N MET A 5 -4.67 -22.89 -25.46
CA MET A 5 -4.07 -22.19 -24.33
C MET A 5 -5.16 -21.61 -23.44
N VAL A 6 -5.38 -22.26 -22.29
CA VAL A 6 -6.38 -21.88 -21.29
C VAL A 6 -5.74 -21.11 -20.14
N GLN A 7 -6.47 -20.17 -19.56
CA GLN A 7 -6.15 -19.56 -18.28
C GLN A 7 -6.74 -20.43 -17.17
N CYS A 8 -5.89 -21.00 -16.32
CA CYS A 8 -6.31 -21.77 -15.17
C CYS A 8 -6.68 -20.84 -13.99
N GLU A 9 -7.38 -21.38 -12.99
CA GLU A 9 -7.80 -20.66 -11.78
C GLU A 9 -6.64 -20.04 -10.98
N ASP A 10 -5.43 -20.60 -11.10
CA ASP A 10 -4.21 -20.05 -10.48
C ASP A 10 -3.62 -18.86 -11.25
N GLY A 11 -4.34 -18.34 -12.25
CA GLY A 11 -3.96 -17.21 -13.10
C GLY A 11 -2.94 -17.54 -14.19
N ARG A 12 -2.40 -18.77 -14.22
CA ARG A 12 -1.38 -19.16 -15.21
C ARG A 12 -2.02 -19.74 -16.46
N ARG A 13 -1.40 -19.47 -17.61
CA ARG A 13 -1.82 -20.04 -18.90
C ARG A 13 -1.16 -21.39 -19.13
N ARG A 14 -1.94 -22.38 -19.52
CA ARG A 14 -1.47 -23.74 -19.79
C ARG A 14 -2.12 -24.31 -21.03
N GLN A 15 -1.51 -25.34 -21.59
CA GLN A 15 -2.07 -26.07 -22.71
C GLN A 15 -3.10 -27.09 -22.20
N ALA A 16 -4.37 -26.88 -22.54
CA ALA A 16 -5.44 -27.84 -22.37
C ALA A 16 -5.58 -28.70 -23.62
N ARG A 17 -5.82 -29.99 -23.42
CA ARG A 17 -6.30 -30.89 -24.46
C ARG A 17 -7.82 -30.84 -24.41
N ILE A 18 -8.43 -30.37 -25.47
CA ILE A 18 -9.88 -30.26 -25.62
C ILE A 18 -10.39 -31.53 -26.31
N HIS A 19 -11.48 -32.07 -25.77
CA HIS A 19 -12.12 -33.28 -26.21
C HIS A 19 -13.62 -33.07 -26.41
N GLY A 20 -14.28 -34.01 -27.08
CA GLY A 20 -15.73 -34.06 -27.17
C GLY A 20 -16.38 -32.92 -27.94
N VAL A 21 -17.68 -32.78 -27.72
CA VAL A 21 -18.56 -31.79 -28.36
C VAL A 21 -18.78 -30.64 -27.38
N PRO A 22 -18.76 -29.37 -27.86
CA PRO A 22 -19.06 -28.25 -26.99
C PRO A 22 -20.49 -28.26 -26.50
N LYS A 23 -20.69 -27.87 -25.24
CA LYS A 23 -21.95 -27.41 -24.70
C LYS A 23 -21.96 -25.88 -24.75
N GLN A 24 -23.11 -25.30 -25.07
CA GLN A 24 -23.28 -23.85 -25.03
C GLN A 24 -24.07 -23.48 -23.77
N GLU A 25 -23.48 -22.62 -22.94
CA GLU A 25 -24.09 -22.15 -21.71
C GLU A 25 -23.93 -20.63 -21.64
N GLY A 26 -25.04 -19.92 -21.87
CA GLY A 26 -25.04 -18.47 -22.03
C GLY A 26 -24.07 -17.99 -23.12
N ASP A 27 -23.14 -17.11 -22.73
CA ASP A 27 -22.12 -16.51 -23.59
C ASP A 27 -20.85 -17.37 -23.74
N PHE A 28 -20.84 -18.58 -23.20
CA PHE A 28 -19.68 -19.46 -23.21
C PHE A 28 -19.93 -20.70 -24.07
N LYS A 29 -18.90 -21.12 -24.81
CA LYS A 29 -18.81 -22.50 -25.28
C LYS A 29 -17.88 -23.28 -24.36
N ILE A 30 -18.35 -24.44 -23.90
CA ILE A 30 -17.70 -25.23 -22.88
C ILE A 30 -17.37 -26.59 -23.48
N TRP A 31 -16.13 -27.04 -23.36
CA TRP A 31 -15.71 -28.36 -23.78
C TRP A 31 -15.10 -29.13 -22.61
N PRO A 32 -15.26 -30.46 -22.54
CA PRO A 32 -14.46 -31.25 -21.64
C PRO A 32 -12.99 -31.17 -22.03
N ALA A 33 -12.13 -30.94 -21.05
CA ALA A 33 -10.72 -30.70 -21.28
C ALA A 33 -9.82 -31.30 -20.19
N GLY A 34 -8.55 -31.49 -20.54
CA GLY A 34 -7.52 -31.97 -19.64
C GLY A 34 -6.26 -31.11 -19.68
N VAL A 35 -5.79 -30.65 -18.52
CA VAL A 35 -4.55 -29.86 -18.37
C VAL A 35 -3.52 -30.65 -17.57
N ARG A 36 -2.23 -30.48 -17.88
CA ARG A 36 -1.16 -30.99 -17.02
C ARG A 36 -0.80 -29.97 -15.93
N LEU A 37 -1.03 -30.33 -14.67
CA LEU A 37 -0.66 -29.55 -13.50
C LEU A 37 0.37 -30.32 -12.66
N LYS A 38 1.53 -29.69 -12.42
CA LYS A 38 2.66 -30.30 -11.67
C LYS A 38 2.99 -31.73 -12.15
N GLY A 39 2.96 -31.95 -13.48
CA GLY A 39 3.23 -33.25 -14.10
C GLY A 39 2.05 -34.25 -14.14
N LYS A 40 0.92 -33.95 -13.50
CA LYS A 40 -0.26 -34.81 -13.43
C LYS A 40 -1.37 -34.31 -14.35
N HIS A 41 -2.16 -35.22 -14.93
CA HIS A 41 -3.30 -34.87 -15.77
C HIS A 41 -4.50 -34.51 -14.88
N VAL A 42 -5.06 -33.33 -15.05
CA VAL A 42 -6.27 -32.88 -14.34
C VAL A 42 -7.38 -32.68 -15.35
N SER A 43 -8.48 -33.39 -15.16
CA SER A 43 -9.69 -33.27 -15.97
C SER A 43 -10.53 -32.10 -15.48
N GLY A 44 -11.27 -31.49 -16.40
CA GLY A 44 -12.14 -30.37 -16.14
C GLY A 44 -12.80 -29.91 -17.43
N GLU A 45 -13.06 -28.62 -17.50
CA GLU A 45 -13.77 -27.98 -18.60
C GLU A 45 -12.99 -26.77 -19.11
N ALA A 46 -12.91 -26.64 -20.44
CA ALA A 46 -12.39 -25.47 -21.11
C ALA A 46 -13.56 -24.59 -21.56
N TRP A 47 -13.63 -23.39 -21.00
CA TRP A 47 -14.68 -22.40 -21.22
C TRP A 47 -14.15 -21.31 -22.14
N TYR A 48 -14.76 -21.11 -23.30
CA TYR A 48 -14.41 -20.05 -24.23
C TYR A 48 -15.40 -18.89 -24.12
N SER A 49 -14.91 -17.70 -23.83
CA SER A 49 -15.71 -16.47 -23.85
C SER A 49 -15.65 -15.81 -25.23
N TYR A 50 -16.81 -15.58 -25.85
CA TYR A 50 -16.86 -14.85 -27.12
C TYR A 50 -16.56 -13.37 -26.99
N LYS A 51 -16.84 -12.79 -25.82
CA LYS A 51 -16.64 -11.36 -25.51
C LYS A 51 -15.15 -11.03 -25.39
N THR A 52 -14.42 -11.79 -24.57
CA THR A 52 -13.00 -11.55 -24.30
C THR A 52 -12.06 -12.36 -25.19
N LYS A 53 -12.59 -13.23 -26.07
CA LYS A 53 -11.83 -14.19 -26.90
C LYS A 53 -10.84 -15.02 -26.08
N THR A 54 -11.17 -15.27 -24.81
CA THR A 54 -10.28 -15.91 -23.85
C THR A 54 -10.82 -17.29 -23.49
N TRP A 55 -9.89 -18.24 -23.37
CA TRP A 55 -10.15 -19.59 -22.90
C TRP A 55 -9.81 -19.68 -21.41
N TYR A 56 -10.74 -20.18 -20.62
CA TYR A 56 -10.60 -20.45 -19.20
C TYR A 56 -10.64 -21.96 -18.97
N PHE A 57 -9.99 -22.45 -17.93
CA PHE A 57 -10.07 -23.84 -17.53
C PHE A 57 -10.52 -23.94 -16.08
N LEU A 58 -11.64 -24.62 -15.89
CA LEU A 58 -12.21 -24.95 -14.60
C LEU A 58 -11.95 -26.42 -14.34
N ALA A 59 -11.25 -26.71 -13.25
CA ALA A 59 -10.97 -28.09 -12.90
C ALA A 59 -12.24 -28.74 -12.33
N ASP A 60 -12.48 -29.99 -12.67
CA ASP A 60 -13.59 -30.73 -12.05
C ASP A 60 -13.26 -30.98 -10.57
N PRO A 61 -14.09 -30.53 -9.61
CA PRO A 61 -13.88 -30.78 -8.18
C PRO A 61 -13.81 -32.27 -7.85
N SER A 62 -14.45 -33.12 -8.66
CA SER A 62 -14.46 -34.58 -8.51
C SER A 62 -13.26 -35.27 -9.19
N GLY A 63 -12.41 -34.51 -9.90
CA GLY A 63 -11.26 -35.06 -10.59
C GLY A 63 -10.25 -35.72 -9.63
N LYS A 64 -9.63 -36.83 -10.06
CA LYS A 64 -8.57 -37.58 -9.33
C LYS A 64 -7.45 -36.70 -8.75
N HIS A 65 -7.26 -35.51 -9.29
CA HIS A 65 -6.20 -34.57 -8.95
C HIS A 65 -6.71 -33.19 -8.51
N ALA A 66 -7.98 -33.06 -8.11
CA ALA A 66 -8.57 -31.80 -7.63
C ALA A 66 -7.81 -31.20 -6.44
N HIS A 67 -7.32 -32.03 -5.51
CA HIS A 67 -6.47 -31.60 -4.38
C HIS A 67 -5.20 -30.82 -4.78
N LEU A 68 -4.72 -30.96 -6.03
CA LEU A 68 -3.59 -30.17 -6.52
C LEU A 68 -3.97 -28.70 -6.74
N MET A 69 -5.22 -28.43 -7.10
CA MET A 69 -5.77 -27.07 -7.26
C MET A 69 -5.95 -26.41 -5.90
N GLU A 70 -6.53 -27.13 -4.93
CA GLU A 70 -6.67 -26.63 -3.57
C GLU A 70 -5.32 -26.23 -2.96
N ARG A 71 -4.31 -27.09 -3.09
CA ARG A 71 -2.94 -26.79 -2.63
C ARG A 71 -2.35 -25.55 -3.29
N LEU A 72 -2.59 -25.35 -4.59
CA LEU A 72 -2.13 -24.16 -5.32
C LEU A 72 -2.87 -22.91 -4.84
N ASN A 73 -4.19 -22.99 -4.64
CA ASN A 73 -4.99 -21.88 -4.14
C ASN A 73 -4.59 -21.49 -2.72
N THR A 74 -4.32 -22.45 -1.83
CA THR A 74 -3.82 -22.16 -0.48
C THR A 74 -2.47 -21.44 -0.53
N GLN A 75 -1.55 -21.91 -1.37
CA GLN A 75 -0.25 -21.27 -1.54
C GLN A 75 -0.36 -19.82 -2.05
N LEU A 76 -1.22 -19.57 -3.05
CA LEU A 76 -1.46 -18.22 -3.57
C LEU A 76 -2.09 -17.28 -2.53
N LYS A 77 -3.01 -17.82 -1.71
CA LYS A 77 -3.60 -17.08 -0.59
C LYS A 77 -2.53 -16.74 0.46
N GLU A 78 -1.67 -17.69 0.82
CA GLU A 78 -0.56 -17.48 1.75
C GLU A 78 0.42 -16.41 1.25
N ASP A 79 0.80 -16.48 -0.04
CA ASP A 79 1.68 -15.49 -0.67
C ASP A 79 1.05 -14.09 -0.67
N SER A 80 -0.25 -13.99 -0.99
CA SER A 80 -0.99 -12.72 -0.95
C SER A 80 -1.08 -12.17 0.47
N ILE A 81 -1.39 -13.03 1.45
CA ILE A 81 -1.45 -12.65 2.88
C ILE A 81 -0.08 -12.13 3.34
N LYS A 82 1.01 -12.78 2.91
CA LYS A 82 2.37 -12.33 3.22
C LYS A 82 2.64 -10.93 2.65
N GLN A 83 2.31 -10.70 1.38
CA GLN A 83 2.46 -9.39 0.74
C GLN A 83 1.68 -8.30 1.47
N TYR A 84 0.41 -8.55 1.84
CA TYR A 84 -0.38 -7.58 2.58
C TYR A 84 0.17 -7.32 3.99
N LYS A 85 0.70 -8.34 4.67
CA LYS A 85 1.38 -8.15 5.97
C LYS A 85 2.62 -7.28 5.85
N ASP A 86 3.43 -7.47 4.82
CA ASP A 86 4.63 -6.65 4.58
C ASP A 86 4.25 -5.19 4.27
N GLN A 87 3.20 -4.97 3.47
CA GLN A 87 2.65 -3.64 3.22
C GLN A 87 2.13 -2.97 4.49
N LEU A 88 1.38 -3.69 5.33
CA LEU A 88 0.90 -3.18 6.61
C LEU A 88 2.04 -2.78 7.54
N LYS A 89 3.11 -3.58 7.60
CA LYS A 89 4.30 -3.27 8.40
C LYS A 89 5.00 -2.00 7.91
N ALA A 90 5.13 -1.84 6.59
CA ALA A 90 5.70 -0.64 6.00
C ALA A 90 4.84 0.60 6.31
N LEU A 91 3.52 0.52 6.16
CA LEU A 91 2.61 1.62 6.49
C LEU A 91 2.64 1.98 7.99
N ALA A 92 2.70 0.98 8.88
CA ALA A 92 2.82 1.21 10.32
C ALA A 92 4.11 1.98 10.66
N SER A 93 5.24 1.62 10.04
CA SER A 93 6.50 2.37 10.24
C SER A 93 6.39 3.81 9.75
N ARG A 94 5.77 4.06 8.59
CA ARG A 94 5.55 5.42 8.06
C ARG A 94 4.67 6.24 8.99
N LEU A 95 3.60 5.65 9.52
CA LEU A 95 2.71 6.32 10.48
C LEU A 95 3.49 6.81 11.71
N THR A 96 4.38 5.99 12.27
CA THR A 96 5.19 6.42 13.43
C THR A 96 6.13 7.58 13.11
N VAL A 97 6.71 7.62 11.90
CA VAL A 97 7.57 8.73 11.46
C VAL A 97 6.75 10.01 11.28
N GLU A 98 5.61 9.93 10.63
CA GLU A 98 4.74 11.09 10.41
C GLU A 98 4.17 11.64 11.73
N GLN A 99 3.81 10.77 12.69
CA GLN A 99 3.40 11.21 14.03
C GLN A 99 4.50 11.99 14.75
N LYS A 100 5.77 11.55 14.64
CA LYS A 100 6.91 12.28 15.21
C LYS A 100 7.09 13.65 14.55
N LYS A 101 6.98 13.73 13.22
CA LYS A 101 7.06 15.01 12.49
C LYS A 101 5.93 15.96 12.91
N ILE A 102 4.70 15.46 13.03
CA ILE A 102 3.57 16.25 13.50
C ILE A 102 3.83 16.80 14.90
N ALA A 103 4.37 15.98 15.82
CA ALA A 103 4.74 16.44 17.16
C ALA A 103 5.83 17.54 17.12
N GLN A 104 6.85 17.39 16.27
CA GLN A 104 7.88 18.41 16.08
C GLN A 104 7.31 19.72 15.52
N HIS A 105 6.46 19.65 14.48
CA HIS A 105 5.82 20.83 13.92
C HIS A 105 4.89 21.53 14.92
N ARG A 106 4.21 20.78 15.79
CA ARG A 106 3.41 21.36 16.89
C ARG A 106 4.29 22.10 17.88
N ALA A 107 5.37 21.49 18.35
CA ALA A 107 6.31 22.14 19.28
C ALA A 107 6.93 23.42 18.68
N ALA A 108 7.32 23.38 17.40
CA ALA A 108 7.84 24.56 16.70
C ALA A 108 6.79 25.68 16.58
N ARG A 109 5.53 25.33 16.29
CA ARG A 109 4.42 26.29 16.23
C ARG A 109 4.19 26.95 17.59
N ASP A 110 4.22 26.17 18.67
CA ASP A 110 3.99 26.69 20.02
C ASP A 110 5.13 27.64 20.46
N ALA A 111 6.38 27.33 20.10
CA ALA A 111 7.52 28.23 20.32
C ALA A 111 7.36 29.55 19.57
N ILE A 112 7.00 29.52 18.28
CA ILE A 112 6.76 30.73 17.48
C ILE A 112 5.62 31.56 18.08
N ASN A 113 4.54 30.93 18.53
CA ASN A 113 3.44 31.64 19.18
C ASN A 113 3.90 32.34 20.46
N ALA A 114 4.74 31.69 21.27
CA ALA A 114 5.30 32.30 22.48
C ALA A 114 6.17 33.52 22.15
N GLU A 115 7.03 33.43 21.14
CA GLU A 115 7.84 34.56 20.66
C GLU A 115 6.96 35.72 20.16
N ILE A 116 5.87 35.41 19.43
CA ILE A 116 4.91 36.42 18.99
C ILE A 116 4.26 37.14 20.17
N GLU A 117 3.83 36.41 21.20
CA GLU A 117 3.23 37.01 22.39
C GLU A 117 4.24 37.86 23.17
N GLU A 118 5.50 37.44 23.24
CA GLU A 118 6.58 38.24 23.85
C GLU A 118 6.82 39.54 23.07
N ILE A 119 6.86 39.47 21.73
CA ILE A 119 7.00 40.65 20.87
C ILE A 119 5.80 41.58 21.02
N LYS A 120 4.58 41.06 21.04
CA LYS A 120 3.37 41.87 21.28
C LYS A 120 3.42 42.57 22.63
N ALA A 121 3.87 41.89 23.68
CA ALA A 121 4.03 42.49 25.00
C ALA A 121 5.04 43.64 24.98
N LYS A 122 6.19 43.46 24.31
CA LYS A 122 7.21 44.51 24.12
C LYS A 122 6.66 45.71 23.34
N ILE A 123 5.89 45.46 22.27
CA ILE A 123 5.23 46.51 21.49
C ILE A 123 4.27 47.31 22.39
N GLY A 124 3.42 46.64 23.17
CA GLY A 124 2.49 47.32 24.08
C GLY A 124 3.18 48.14 25.18
N GLN A 125 4.33 47.69 25.70
CA GLN A 125 5.14 48.46 26.65
C GLN A 125 5.71 49.74 26.02
N LEU A 126 6.21 49.64 24.78
CA LEU A 126 6.70 50.79 24.02
C LEU A 126 5.58 51.80 23.69
N GLU A 127 4.42 51.31 23.24
CA GLU A 127 3.26 52.15 22.90
C GLU A 127 2.67 52.89 24.12
N SER A 128 2.77 52.29 25.31
CA SER A 128 2.34 52.92 26.57
C SER A 128 3.36 53.88 27.18
N GLY A 129 4.53 54.05 26.56
CA GLY A 129 5.60 54.96 27.01
C GLY A 129 6.39 54.47 28.23
N ALA A 130 6.28 53.19 28.59
CA ALA A 130 7.06 52.58 29.67
C ALA A 130 8.51 52.31 29.22
N PRO A 131 9.53 52.58 30.06
CA PRO A 131 10.91 52.28 29.69
C PRO A 131 11.11 50.75 29.65
N LEU A 132 11.60 50.23 28.52
CA LEU A 132 12.16 48.88 28.47
C LEU A 132 13.29 48.81 29.49
N GLU A 133 13.27 47.81 30.39
CA GLU A 133 14.31 47.69 31.43
C GLU A 133 15.71 47.59 30.80
N SER A 134 16.42 48.72 30.97
CA SER A 134 17.83 49.05 30.83
C SER A 134 18.79 48.02 30.22
N ASP A 135 19.50 48.44 29.17
CA ASP A 135 20.90 48.08 29.00
C ASP A 135 21.81 49.27 29.36
N ARG A 136 22.27 49.22 30.62
CA ARG A 136 23.44 49.84 31.27
C ARG A 136 23.67 51.37 31.17
N PRO A 137 23.82 52.07 32.31
CA PRO A 137 24.30 53.44 32.29
C PRO A 137 25.79 53.48 31.89
N LEU A 138 26.13 54.31 30.89
CA LEU A 138 27.51 54.63 30.54
C LEU A 138 28.17 55.35 31.73
N GLU A 139 29.06 54.66 32.45
CA GLU A 139 29.89 55.27 33.49
C GLU A 139 30.88 56.25 32.85
N TYR A 140 30.54 57.54 32.90
CA TYR A 140 31.48 58.60 32.54
C TYR A 140 32.54 58.76 33.63
N SER A 141 33.76 58.29 33.32
CA SER A 141 34.97 58.48 34.10
C SER A 141 35.22 59.97 34.40
N ARG A 142 35.04 60.37 35.67
CA ARG A 142 35.40 61.69 36.18
C ARG A 142 36.88 61.74 36.55
N HIS A 143 37.79 61.96 35.59
CA HIS A 143 39.18 62.31 35.89
C HIS A 143 39.61 63.53 35.09
N VAL A 144 39.30 64.73 35.61
CA VAL A 144 40.03 65.95 35.25
C VAL A 144 40.42 66.65 36.56
N ARG A 145 41.65 66.40 37.00
CA ARG A 145 42.31 67.18 38.07
C ARG A 145 42.56 68.59 37.54
N ARG A 146 42.05 69.60 38.25
CA ARG A 146 42.48 70.99 38.10
C ARG A 146 43.86 71.16 38.76
N GLN A 147 44.83 71.68 38.01
CA GLN A 147 45.94 72.47 38.53
C GLN A 147 45.70 73.92 38.15
#